data_AF-A0A2X2TND7-F1
#
_entry.id   AF-A0A2X2TND7-F1
#
_cell.length_a   1.000
_cell.length_b   1.000
_cell.length_c   1.000
_cell.angle_alpha   90.00
_cell.angle_beta   90.00
_cell.angle_gamma   90.00
#
_symmetry.space_group_name_H-M   'P 1'
#
loop_
_entity.id
_entity.type
_entity.pdbx_description
1 polymer ?
#
loop_
_entity_poly.entity_id
_entity_poly.type
_entity_poly.pdbx_seq_one_letter_code
_entity_poly.pdbx_strand_id
1 'polypeptide(L)'
;MFQLKDILVLLFAVILSLFFKWYLNDYYMNTLFTILGIMFSIAMGLLITFNLQGIKNRRIIDLLRSNIKKVRHSYIKYFAFSTLFYLLEKYLRDKGNNLYAFSIREISITINFSLITVVILVYSIIYFIMNFIAMQNLSDSLYDEVNSKNN
;
A
#
# COMPACT_ATOMS: atom_id res chain seq x y z
N MET A 1 -13.82 -2.47 1.74
CA MET A 1 -13.95 -3.84 1.21
C MET A 1 -12.66 -4.21 0.51
N PHE A 2 -12.05 -5.33 0.87
CA PHE A 2 -10.85 -5.84 0.20
C PHE A 2 -11.21 -6.25 -1.23
N GLN A 3 -10.35 -5.90 -2.18
CA GLN A 3 -10.53 -6.30 -3.58
C GLN A 3 -9.90 -7.69 -3.80
N LEU A 4 -10.32 -8.41 -4.82
CA LEU A 4 -9.79 -9.75 -5.15
C LEU A 4 -8.25 -9.77 -5.22
N LYS A 5 -7.66 -8.71 -5.80
CA LYS A 5 -6.20 -8.52 -5.87
C LYS A 5 -5.53 -8.49 -4.49
N ASP A 6 -6.19 -7.95 -3.47
CA ASP A 6 -5.63 -7.88 -2.11
C ASP A 6 -5.52 -9.28 -1.49
N ILE A 7 -6.52 -10.13 -1.76
CA ILE A 7 -6.53 -11.53 -1.32
C ILE A 7 -5.46 -12.35 -2.05
N LEU A 8 -5.29 -12.12 -3.35
CA LEU A 8 -4.26 -12.78 -4.15
C LEU A 8 -2.84 -12.42 -3.66
N VAL A 9 -2.59 -11.16 -3.30
CA VAL A 9 -1.30 -10.74 -2.74
C VAL A 9 -1.06 -11.40 -1.38
N LEU A 10 -2.08 -11.49 -0.52
CA LEU A 10 -1.96 -12.18 0.76
C LEU A 10 -1.65 -13.67 0.57
N LEU A 11 -2.36 -14.35 -0.35
CA LEU A 11 -2.10 -15.75 -0.69
C LEU A 11 -0.67 -15.93 -1.22
N PHE A 12 -0.23 -15.05 -2.12
CA PHE A 12 1.14 -15.07 -2.64
C PHE A 12 2.18 -14.88 -1.53
N ALA A 13 1.95 -13.95 -0.60
CA ALA A 13 2.83 -13.71 0.55
C ALA A 13 2.93 -14.95 1.43
N VAL A 14 1.81 -15.60 1.71
CA VAL A 14 1.77 -16.85 2.48
C VAL A 14 2.53 -17.96 1.74
N ILE A 15 2.26 -18.19 0.45
CA ILE A 15 2.96 -19.19 -0.36
C ILE A 15 4.47 -18.94 -0.33
N LEU A 16 4.91 -17.70 -0.58
CA LEU A 16 6.32 -17.34 -0.58
C LEU A 16 6.97 -17.63 0.79
N SER A 17 6.25 -17.38 1.89
CA SER A 17 6.73 -17.63 3.26
C SER A 17 6.92 -19.11 3.59
N LEU A 18 6.26 -20.02 2.85
CA LEU A 18 6.43 -21.46 3.02
C LEU A 18 7.75 -21.95 2.40
N PHE A 19 8.20 -21.32 1.31
CA PHE A 19 9.41 -21.72 0.57
C PHE A 19 10.67 -20.99 1.03
N PHE A 20 10.55 -19.74 1.50
CA PHE A 20 11.70 -18.90 1.84
C PHE A 20 11.80 -18.60 3.33
N LYS A 21 12.92 -19.02 3.93
CA LYS A 21 13.29 -18.68 5.32
C LYS A 21 14.26 -17.50 5.32
N TRP A 22 13.79 -16.32 4.90
CA TRP A 22 14.58 -15.08 5.02
C TRP A 22 14.43 -14.46 6.40
N TYR A 23 15.57 -14.31 7.08
CA TYR A 23 15.64 -13.54 8.31
C TYR A 23 15.91 -12.08 7.97
N LEU A 24 14.88 -11.25 8.08
CA LEU A 24 15.01 -9.81 7.88
C LEU A 24 15.30 -9.15 9.22
N ASN A 25 16.46 -8.49 9.31
CA ASN A 25 16.84 -7.71 10.47
C ASN A 25 15.99 -6.42 10.57
N ASP A 26 15.85 -5.90 11.79
CA ASP A 26 15.14 -4.67 12.16
C ASP A 26 15.43 -3.51 11.21
N TYR A 27 16.68 -3.34 10.81
CA TYR A 27 17.10 -2.30 9.90
C TYR A 27 16.28 -2.27 8.59
N TYR A 28 16.07 -3.44 7.96
CA TYR A 28 15.34 -3.53 6.69
C TYR A 28 13.84 -3.27 6.88
N MET A 29 13.25 -3.83 7.95
CA MET A 29 11.85 -3.62 8.28
C MET A 29 11.53 -2.16 8.58
N ASN A 30 12.35 -1.53 9.42
CA ASN A 30 12.21 -0.11 9.76
C ASN A 30 12.37 0.76 8.51
N THR A 31 13.30 0.43 7.63
CA THR A 31 13.51 1.16 6.37
C THR A 31 12.28 1.08 5.47
N LEU A 32 11.73 -0.12 5.24
CA LEU A 32 10.53 -0.30 4.42
C LEU A 32 9.33 0.47 5.01
N PHE A 33 9.12 0.37 6.32
CA PHE A 33 8.01 1.06 6.97
C PHE A 33 8.17 2.59 6.91
N THR A 34 9.41 3.09 7.02
CA THR A 34 9.71 4.52 6.88
C THR A 34 9.41 5.01 5.47
N ILE A 35 9.84 4.29 4.43
CA ILE A 35 9.54 4.62 3.03
C ILE A 35 8.02 4.64 2.81
N LEU A 36 7.30 3.64 3.32
CA LEU A 36 5.84 3.59 3.24
C LEU A 36 5.20 4.83 3.89
N GLY A 37 5.65 5.23 5.08
CA GLY A 37 5.15 6.40 5.80
C GLY A 37 5.40 7.73 5.06
N ILE A 38 6.60 7.89 4.48
CA ILE A 38 6.93 9.06 3.65
C ILE A 38 6.01 9.11 2.42
N MET A 39 5.91 8.00 1.69
CA MET A 39 5.07 7.92 0.48
C MET A 39 3.59 8.16 0.80
N PHE A 40 3.08 7.60 1.89
CA PHE A 40 1.71 7.85 2.35
C PHE A 40 1.48 9.35 2.61
N SER A 41 2.39 10.01 3.32
CA SER A 41 2.26 11.41 3.70
C SER A 41 2.28 12.35 2.49
N ILE A 42 3.28 12.17 1.60
CA ILE A 42 3.40 12.97 0.36
C ILE A 42 2.15 12.80 -0.50
N ALA A 43 1.72 11.55 -0.70
CA ALA A 43 0.66 11.26 -1.63
C ALA A 43 -0.73 11.65 -1.07
N MET A 44 -0.95 11.59 0.24
CA MET A 44 -2.12 12.19 0.89
C MET A 44 -2.15 13.72 0.76
N GLY A 45 -1.00 14.38 0.87
CA GLY A 45 -0.87 15.82 0.64
C GLY A 45 -1.42 16.21 -0.73
N LEU A 46 -0.95 15.55 -1.79
CA LEU A 46 -1.43 15.77 -3.16
C LEU A 46 -2.94 15.52 -3.31
N LEU A 47 -3.47 14.47 -2.69
CA LEU A 47 -4.90 14.14 -2.77
C LEU A 47 -5.80 15.19 -2.09
N ILE A 48 -5.33 15.82 -1.02
CA ILE A 48 -6.10 16.84 -0.28
C ILE A 48 -6.04 18.19 -1.00
N THR A 49 -4.92 18.52 -1.63
CA THR A 49 -4.73 19.77 -2.38
C THR A 49 -5.23 19.70 -3.82
N PHE A 50 -5.76 18.55 -4.27
CA PHE A 50 -6.24 18.35 -5.62
C PHE A 50 -7.34 19.36 -5.99
N ASN A 51 -7.05 20.26 -6.92
CA ASN A 51 -7.95 21.34 -7.32
C ASN A 51 -8.75 20.97 -8.57
N LEU A 52 -10.06 21.16 -8.53
CA LEU A 52 -10.99 20.94 -9.65
C LEU A 52 -11.59 22.26 -10.18
N GLN A 53 -11.08 23.41 -9.72
CA GLN A 53 -11.50 24.73 -10.22
C GLN A 53 -11.19 24.86 -11.72
N GLY A 54 -12.06 25.56 -12.44
CA GLY A 54 -11.94 25.74 -13.90
C GLY A 54 -12.67 24.67 -14.73
N ILE A 55 -13.01 23.51 -14.15
CA ILE A 55 -13.80 22.49 -14.83
C ILE A 55 -15.29 22.90 -14.80
N LYS A 56 -15.91 23.12 -15.96
CA LYS A 56 -17.33 23.54 -16.06
C LYS A 56 -18.31 22.36 -16.00
N ASN A 57 -17.89 21.15 -16.39
CA ASN A 57 -18.78 19.99 -16.47
C ASN A 57 -18.94 19.30 -15.10
N ARG A 58 -20.12 19.48 -14.50
CA ARG A 58 -20.44 18.91 -13.18
C ARG A 58 -20.36 17.38 -13.10
N ARG A 59 -20.74 16.67 -14.17
CA ARG A 59 -20.63 15.20 -14.21
C ARG A 59 -19.18 14.74 -14.10
N ILE A 60 -18.26 15.46 -14.75
CA ILE A 60 -16.83 15.18 -14.69
C ILE A 60 -16.28 15.46 -13.29
N ILE A 61 -16.67 16.58 -12.67
CA ILE A 61 -16.28 16.92 -11.29
C ILE A 61 -16.70 15.83 -10.32
N ASP A 62 -17.95 15.37 -10.40
CA ASP A 62 -18.49 14.36 -9.48
C ASP A 62 -17.77 13.01 -9.66
N LEU A 63 -17.45 12.65 -10.91
CA LEU A 63 -16.65 11.45 -11.23
C LEU A 63 -15.22 11.54 -10.68
N LEU A 64 -14.53 12.67 -10.89
CA LEU A 64 -13.18 12.91 -10.36
C LEU A 64 -13.17 12.87 -8.83
N ARG A 65 -14.12 13.55 -8.17
CA ARG A 65 -14.25 13.52 -6.70
C ARG A 65 -14.48 12.11 -6.17
N SER A 66 -15.32 11.33 -6.83
CA SER A 66 -15.56 9.93 -6.48
C SER A 66 -14.28 9.09 -6.59
N ASN A 67 -13.52 9.25 -7.67
CA ASN A 67 -12.27 8.53 -7.88
C ASN A 67 -11.17 8.95 -6.88
N ILE A 68 -10.98 10.25 -6.65
CA ILE A 68 -10.03 10.77 -5.64
C ILE A 68 -10.37 10.22 -4.25
N LYS A 69 -11.66 10.23 -3.87
CA LYS A 69 -12.10 9.63 -2.59
C LYS A 69 -11.78 8.14 -2.51
N LYS A 70 -11.98 7.38 -3.60
CA LYS A 70 -11.64 5.95 -3.66
C LYS A 70 -10.14 5.70 -3.49
N VAL A 71 -9.29 6.48 -4.16
CA VAL A 71 -7.82 6.38 -4.02
C VAL A 71 -7.41 6.70 -2.59
N ARG A 72 -7.92 7.81 -2.02
CA ARG A 72 -7.67 8.21 -0.64
C ARG A 72 -8.06 7.14 0.38
N HIS A 73 -9.25 6.56 0.27
CA HIS A 73 -9.67 5.47 1.16
C HIS A 73 -8.78 4.24 1.01
N SER A 74 -8.30 3.96 -0.20
CA SER A 74 -7.37 2.85 -0.45
C SER A 74 -6.01 3.11 0.20
N TYR A 75 -5.51 4.34 0.16
CA TYR A 75 -4.26 4.73 0.84
C TYR A 75 -4.35 4.53 2.33
N ILE A 76 -5.41 5.07 2.95
CA ILE A 76 -5.65 4.93 4.39
C ILE A 76 -5.75 3.44 4.75
N LYS A 77 -6.48 2.64 3.96
CA LYS A 77 -6.62 1.20 4.17
C LYS A 77 -5.27 0.50 4.16
N TYR A 78 -4.48 0.64 3.08
CA TYR A 78 -3.19 -0.06 2.98
C TYR A 78 -2.18 0.41 4.02
N PHE A 79 -2.17 1.69 4.36
CA PHE A 79 -1.30 2.22 5.41
C PHE A 79 -1.68 1.65 6.79
N ALA A 80 -2.97 1.62 7.13
CA ALA A 80 -3.45 1.05 8.39
C ALA A 80 -3.13 -0.44 8.50
N PHE A 81 -3.39 -1.22 7.45
CA PHE A 81 -3.07 -2.66 7.45
C PHE A 81 -1.57 -2.90 7.53
N SER A 82 -0.76 -2.18 6.73
CA SER A 82 0.70 -2.27 6.80
C SER A 82 1.24 -1.95 8.18
N THR A 83 0.70 -0.92 8.84
CA THR A 83 1.08 -0.54 10.21
C THR A 83 0.73 -1.65 11.19
N LEU A 84 -0.47 -2.24 11.09
CA LEU A 84 -0.88 -3.35 11.95
C LEU A 84 0.07 -4.56 11.79
N PHE A 85 0.34 -4.98 10.55
CA PHE A 85 1.24 -6.11 10.28
C PHE A 85 2.67 -5.84 10.76
N TYR A 86 3.18 -4.63 10.54
CA TYR A 86 4.50 -4.23 11.02
C TYR A 86 4.62 -4.25 12.55
N LEU A 87 3.62 -3.73 13.27
CA LEU A 87 3.61 -3.75 14.74
C LEU A 87 3.49 -5.18 15.29
N LEU A 88 2.61 -6.00 14.70
CA LEU A 88 2.47 -7.41 15.08
C LEU A 88 3.76 -8.18 14.82
N GLU A 89 4.42 -7.93 13.69
CA GLU A 89 5.66 -8.59 13.32
C GLU A 89 6.78 -8.25 14.30
N LYS A 90 6.94 -6.96 14.65
CA LYS A 90 7.90 -6.53 15.66
C LYS A 90 7.65 -7.19 17.01
N TYR A 91 6.40 -7.19 17.47
CA TYR A 91 6.02 -7.84 18.73
C TYR A 91 6.31 -9.34 18.75
N LEU A 92 6.00 -10.05 17.66
CA LEU A 92 6.25 -11.48 17.53
C LEU A 92 7.75 -11.80 17.45
N ARG A 93 8.52 -10.96 16.75
CA ARG A 93 9.98 -11.09 16.64
C ARG A 93 10.67 -10.88 17.98
N ASP A 94 10.28 -9.85 18.74
CA ASP A 94 10.84 -9.57 20.08
C ASP A 94 10.58 -10.73 21.06
N LYS A 95 9.49 -11.48 20.86
CA LYS A 95 9.16 -12.68 21.64
C LYS A 95 9.77 -13.98 21.11
N GLY A 96 10.53 -13.95 20.01
CA GLY A 96 11.05 -15.15 19.35
C GLY A 96 9.98 -16.00 18.64
N ASN A 97 8.73 -15.52 18.55
CA ASN A 97 7.57 -16.22 18.00
C ASN A 97 7.23 -15.80 16.56
N ASN A 98 8.25 -15.36 15.82
CA ASN A 98 8.15 -14.97 14.40
C ASN A 98 7.86 -16.19 13.50
N LEU A 99 8.41 -17.34 13.87
CA LEU A 99 8.34 -18.57 13.09
C LEU A 99 7.26 -19.46 13.67
N TYR A 100 6.19 -19.69 12.91
CA TYR A 100 5.17 -20.66 13.27
C TYR A 100 5.45 -21.97 12.53
N ALA A 101 5.91 -22.97 13.28
CA ALA A 101 6.07 -24.32 12.78
C ALA A 101 4.78 -25.12 13.02
N PHE A 102 4.16 -25.58 11.94
CA PHE A 102 3.07 -26.56 11.97
C PHE A 102 3.60 -27.89 11.45
N SER A 103 3.47 -28.94 12.25
CA SER A 103 3.74 -30.30 11.78
C SER A 103 2.43 -30.94 11.34
N ILE A 104 2.33 -31.29 10.06
CA ILE A 104 1.24 -32.14 9.55
C ILE A 104 1.90 -33.45 9.11
N ARG A 105 1.74 -34.49 9.92
CA ARG A 105 2.40 -35.81 9.75
C ARG A 105 3.93 -35.68 9.72
N GLU A 106 4.58 -35.96 8.58
CA GLU A 106 6.04 -35.90 8.36
C GLU A 106 6.51 -34.58 7.72
N ILE A 107 5.58 -33.70 7.32
CA ILE A 107 5.94 -32.43 6.68
C ILE A 107 5.94 -31.33 7.74
N SER A 108 7.12 -30.78 7.99
CA SER A 108 7.28 -29.57 8.82
C SER A 108 7.11 -28.33 7.96
N ILE A 109 5.98 -27.63 8.15
CA ILE A 109 5.70 -26.36 7.50
C ILE A 109 6.12 -25.24 8.45
N THR A 110 7.01 -24.36 8.02
CA THR A 110 7.38 -23.15 8.80
C THR A 110 6.84 -21.93 8.07
N ILE A 111 5.94 -21.18 8.71
CA ILE A 111 5.47 -19.89 8.21
C ILE A 111 6.30 -18.79 8.86
N ASN A 112 6.93 -17.96 8.02
CA ASN A 112 7.71 -16.80 8.45
C ASN A 112 6.82 -15.55 8.36
N PHE A 113 6.40 -15.04 9.52
CA PHE A 113 5.53 -13.86 9.59
C PHE A 113 6.23 -12.59 9.09
N SER A 114 7.55 -12.48 9.29
CA SER A 114 8.32 -11.35 8.74
C SER A 114 8.25 -11.28 7.22
N LEU A 115 8.32 -12.41 6.53
CA LEU A 115 8.24 -12.40 5.07
C LEU A 115 6.87 -11.93 4.58
N ILE A 116 5.79 -12.38 5.23
CA ILE A 116 4.42 -11.92 4.93
C ILE A 116 4.34 -10.40 5.08
N THR A 117 4.84 -9.87 6.20
CA THR A 117 4.85 -8.43 6.47
C THR A 117 5.66 -7.67 5.41
N VAL A 118 6.84 -8.14 5.00
CA VAL A 118 7.61 -7.49 3.94
C VAL A 118 6.84 -7.41 2.63
N VAL A 119 6.22 -8.52 2.21
CA VAL A 119 5.46 -8.53 0.95
C VAL A 119 4.31 -7.52 1.02
N ILE A 120 3.62 -7.41 2.16
CA ILE A 120 2.56 -6.42 2.36
C ILE A 120 3.11 -4.99 2.31
N LEU A 121 4.24 -4.71 2.96
CA LEU A 121 4.88 -3.39 2.94
C LEU A 121 5.28 -3.00 1.51
N VAL A 122 5.99 -3.88 0.81
CA VAL A 122 6.46 -3.65 -0.56
C VAL A 122 5.28 -3.45 -1.52
N TYR A 123 4.25 -4.30 -1.44
CA TYR A 123 3.04 -4.14 -2.24
C TYR A 123 2.38 -2.78 -1.99
N SER A 124 2.28 -2.36 -0.73
CA SER A 124 1.67 -1.08 -0.38
C SER A 124 2.49 0.11 -0.87
N ILE A 125 3.82 0.04 -0.79
CA ILE A 125 4.73 1.05 -1.35
C ILE A 125 4.54 1.18 -2.85
N ILE A 126 4.56 0.06 -3.60
CA ILE A 126 4.36 0.07 -5.05
C ILE A 126 2.97 0.64 -5.39
N TYR A 127 1.94 0.23 -4.66
CA TYR A 127 0.59 0.76 -4.84
C TYR A 127 0.56 2.28 -4.65
N PHE A 128 1.21 2.83 -3.63
CA PHE A 128 1.29 4.28 -3.41
C PHE A 128 2.06 4.99 -4.52
N ILE A 129 3.21 4.46 -4.95
CA ILE A 129 3.99 5.07 -6.03
C ILE A 129 3.17 5.14 -7.33
N MET A 130 2.57 4.02 -7.75
CA MET A 130 1.83 3.95 -9.01
C MET A 130 0.62 4.91 -9.01
N ASN A 131 -0.14 4.94 -7.92
CA ASN A 131 -1.29 5.84 -7.81
C ASN A 131 -0.86 7.30 -7.64
N PHE A 132 0.28 7.57 -7.01
CA PHE A 132 0.81 8.92 -6.89
C PHE A 132 1.16 9.49 -8.27
N ILE A 133 1.89 8.73 -9.09
CA ILE A 133 2.24 9.12 -10.47
C ILE A 133 0.97 9.35 -11.29
N ALA A 134 0.00 8.43 -11.21
CA ALA A 134 -1.26 8.57 -11.94
C ALA A 134 -2.05 9.82 -11.53
N MET A 135 -2.08 10.13 -10.22
CA MET A 135 -2.74 11.32 -9.71
C MET A 135 -2.02 12.61 -10.13
N GLN A 136 -0.68 12.61 -10.16
CA GLN A 136 0.10 13.75 -10.60
C GLN A 136 -0.13 14.02 -12.09
N ASN A 137 -0.01 13.00 -12.95
CA ASN A 137 -0.30 13.13 -14.38
C ASN A 137 -1.73 13.62 -14.65
N LEU A 138 -2.71 13.15 -13.86
CA LEU A 138 -4.08 13.63 -13.96
C LEU A 138 -4.19 15.12 -13.57
N SER A 139 -3.53 15.54 -12.49
CA SER A 139 -3.50 16.95 -12.08
C SER A 139 -2.92 17.84 -13.18
N ASP A 140 -1.78 17.45 -13.75
CA ASP A 140 -1.07 18.20 -14.78
C ASP A 140 -1.94 18.31 -16.06
N SER A 141 -2.54 17.19 -16.50
CA SER A 141 -3.43 17.18 -17.67
C SER A 141 -4.67 18.07 -17.50
N LEU A 142 -5.23 18.13 -16.28
CA LEU A 142 -6.38 19.00 -16.00
C LEU A 142 -5.97 20.48 -16.01
N TYR A 143 -4.79 20.80 -15.50
CA TYR A 143 -4.26 22.16 -15.52
C TYR A 143 -4.05 22.66 -16.95
N ASP A 144 -3.44 21.84 -17.81
CA ASP A 144 -3.19 22.17 -19.21
C ASP A 144 -4.49 22.32 -20.02
N GLU A 145 -5.48 21.45 -19.80
CA GLU A 145 -6.78 21.51 -20.47
C GLU A 145 -7.60 22.75 -20.05
N VAL A 146 -7.52 23.16 -18.79
CA VAL A 146 -8.22 24.36 -18.30
C VAL A 146 -7.58 25.63 -18.87
N ASN A 147 -6.25 25.69 -18.94
CA ASN A 147 -5.54 26.88 -19.42
C ASN A 147 -5.52 27.01 -20.95
N SER A 148 -5.48 25.90 -21.69
CA SER A 148 -5.60 25.91 -23.16
C SER A 148 -6.97 26.41 -23.64
N LYS A 149 -8.04 26.25 -22.84
CA LYS A 149 -9.38 26.77 -23.14
C LYS A 149 -9.59 28.25 -22.81
N ASN A 150 -8.66 28.87 -22.10
CA ASN A 150 -8.74 30.27 -21.70
C ASN A 150 -7.87 31.21 -22.57
N ASN A 151 -7.11 30.65 -23.52
CA ASN A 151 -6.42 31.38 -24.60
C ASN A 151 -7.17 31.19 -25.92
#